data_AF-A0A7C5X655-F1
#
_entry.id   AF-A0A7C5X655-F1
#
_cell.length_a   1.000
_cell.length_b   1.000
_cell.length_c   1.000
_cell.angle_alpha   90.00
_cell.angle_beta   90.00
_cell.angle_gamma   90.00
#
_symmetry.space_group_name_H-M   'P 1'
#
loop_
_entity.id
_entity.type
_entity.pdbx_description
1 polymer ?
#
loop_
_entity_poly.entity_id
_entity_poly.type
_entity_poly.pdbx_seq_one_letter_code
_entity_poly.pdbx_strand_id
1 'polypeptide(L)'
;MEELRRVVLEGEETARRIVGVELRKTLGRFYILWGSFPVAVSIIYEVAREWAVLGVVPLYVLCFVVVLGIYIGLTFHIFISFYRVATSFLKVKSNKRLGVIVAFYFLSVLTLWFVFGDQLAVVFSASYAAGVAFFTYSVVYSGFTRPRYYDHMALIGFLLLFPLSFVFTYVFEFVRSLMWIYAGVKSLVEGYGGG
;
A
#
# COMPACT_ATOMS: atom_id res chain seq x y z
N MET A 1 10.21 -43.33 -4.25
CA MET A 1 10.17 -42.10 -5.08
C MET A 1 8.84 -41.36 -4.93
N GLU A 2 7.72 -42.06 -4.93
CA GLU A 2 6.38 -41.46 -4.82
C GLU A 2 6.08 -40.86 -3.42
N GLU A 3 6.50 -41.54 -2.35
CA GLU A 3 6.42 -41.00 -0.98
C GLU A 3 7.27 -39.74 -0.79
N LEU A 4 8.51 -39.72 -1.33
CA LEU A 4 9.37 -38.54 -1.27
C LEU A 4 8.73 -37.35 -2.00
N ARG A 5 8.11 -37.60 -3.17
CA ARG A 5 7.37 -36.58 -3.92
C ARG A 5 6.17 -36.06 -3.12
N ARG A 6 5.45 -36.94 -2.42
CA ARG A 6 4.30 -36.57 -1.58
C ARG A 6 4.72 -35.67 -0.41
N VAL A 7 5.78 -36.05 0.32
CA VAL A 7 6.32 -35.26 1.45
C VAL A 7 6.79 -33.88 0.98
N VAL A 8 7.43 -33.79 -0.18
CA VAL A 8 7.84 -32.51 -0.76
C VAL A 8 6.62 -31.64 -1.12
N LEU A 9 5.57 -32.22 -1.70
CA LEU A 9 4.34 -31.49 -2.05
C LEU A 9 3.59 -30.99 -0.81
N GLU A 10 3.45 -31.83 0.22
CA GLU A 10 2.82 -31.43 1.50
C GLU A 10 3.63 -30.34 2.22
N GLY A 11 4.96 -30.42 2.16
CA GLY A 11 5.85 -29.38 2.67
C GLY A 11 5.70 -28.05 1.92
N GLU A 12 5.61 -28.08 0.59
CA GLU A 12 5.34 -26.88 -0.22
C GLU A 12 3.96 -26.27 0.05
N GLU A 13 2.93 -27.10 0.21
CA GLU A 13 1.57 -26.63 0.48
C GLU A 13 1.49 -25.97 1.87
N THR A 14 2.13 -26.57 2.87
CA THR A 14 2.24 -26.01 4.22
C THR A 14 3.01 -24.69 4.20
N ALA A 15 4.13 -24.62 3.48
CA ALA A 15 4.91 -23.40 3.32
C ALA A 15 4.10 -22.29 2.63
N ARG A 16 3.34 -22.61 1.57
CA ARG A 16 2.44 -21.66 0.90
C ARG A 16 1.37 -21.15 1.84
N ARG A 17 0.78 -22.01 2.69
CA ARG A 17 -0.21 -21.59 3.69
C ARG A 17 0.38 -20.60 4.70
N ILE A 18 1.57 -20.88 5.22
CA ILE A 18 2.28 -19.99 6.17
C ILE A 18 2.58 -18.64 5.52
N VAL A 19 3.13 -18.63 4.30
CA VAL A 19 3.41 -17.39 3.57
C VAL A 19 2.11 -16.62 3.27
N GLY A 20 1.02 -17.33 2.95
CA GLY A 20 -0.28 -16.71 2.72
C GLY A 20 -0.85 -16.02 3.97
N VAL A 21 -0.73 -16.64 5.14
CA VAL A 21 -1.11 -16.02 6.42
C VAL A 21 -0.27 -14.78 6.70
N GLU A 22 1.05 -14.85 6.52
CA GLU A 22 1.92 -13.71 6.77
C GLU A 22 1.69 -12.57 5.76
N LEU A 23 1.37 -12.92 4.50
CA LEU A 23 0.95 -11.96 3.50
C LEU A 23 -0.33 -11.22 3.92
N ARG A 24 -1.32 -11.93 4.45
CA ARG A 24 -2.57 -11.33 4.95
C ARG A 24 -2.32 -10.35 6.08
N LYS A 25 -1.44 -10.70 7.02
CA LYS A 25 -1.00 -9.76 8.07
C LYS A 25 -0.31 -8.52 7.50
N THR A 26 0.56 -8.72 6.52
CA THR A 26 1.32 -7.67 5.86
C THR A 26 0.40 -6.70 5.12
N LEU A 27 -0.54 -7.22 4.33
CA LEU A 27 -1.58 -6.44 3.64
C LEU A 27 -2.47 -5.70 4.65
N GLY A 28 -2.85 -6.37 5.73
CA GLY A 28 -3.62 -5.77 6.81
C GLY A 28 -2.96 -4.51 7.37
N ARG A 29 -1.66 -4.61 7.71
CA ARG A 29 -0.85 -3.48 8.17
C ARG A 29 -0.72 -2.39 7.10
N PHE A 30 -0.48 -2.77 5.84
CA PHE A 30 -0.36 -1.84 4.73
C PHE A 30 -1.63 -1.02 4.52
N TYR A 31 -2.80 -1.68 4.51
CA TYR A 31 -4.08 -1.00 4.31
C TYR A 31 -4.44 -0.10 5.48
N ILE A 32 -4.21 -0.53 6.73
CA ILE A 32 -4.43 0.34 7.90
C ILE A 32 -3.50 1.55 7.87
N LEU A 33 -2.22 1.32 7.56
CA LEU A 33 -1.22 2.38 7.45
C LEU A 33 -1.72 3.45 6.47
N TRP A 34 -1.90 3.11 5.20
CA TRP A 34 -2.31 4.10 4.19
C TRP A 34 -3.76 4.58 4.31
N GLY A 35 -4.62 3.82 4.99
CA GLY A 35 -5.95 4.26 5.41
C GLY A 35 -5.88 5.41 6.40
N SER A 36 -4.95 5.36 7.36
CA SER A 36 -4.74 6.45 8.34
C SER A 36 -4.06 7.71 7.77
N PHE A 37 -3.47 7.63 6.57
CA PHE A 37 -2.68 8.72 5.98
C PHE A 37 -3.43 10.05 5.88
N PRO A 38 -4.68 10.12 5.37
CA PRO A 38 -5.39 11.40 5.29
C PRO A 38 -5.59 12.04 6.65
N VAL A 39 -5.90 11.25 7.68
CA VAL A 39 -6.09 11.75 9.04
C VAL A 39 -4.78 12.34 9.58
N ALA A 40 -3.66 11.64 9.39
CA ALA A 40 -2.34 12.13 9.80
C ALA A 40 -1.96 13.44 9.10
N VAL A 41 -2.20 13.53 7.78
CA VAL A 41 -1.95 14.75 7.01
C VAL A 41 -2.86 15.89 7.46
N SER A 42 -4.15 15.64 7.67
CA SER A 42 -5.10 16.67 8.11
C SER A 42 -4.76 17.24 9.49
N ILE A 43 -4.40 16.40 10.46
CA ILE A 43 -3.97 16.85 11.80
C ILE A 43 -2.75 17.77 11.65
N ILE A 44 -1.78 17.35 10.87
CA ILE A 44 -0.52 18.09 10.70
C ILE A 44 -0.73 19.37 9.89
N TYR A 45 -1.65 19.37 8.93
CA TYR A 45 -2.06 20.56 8.20
C TYR A 45 -2.69 21.60 9.13
N GLU A 46 -3.62 21.20 10.00
CA GLU A 46 -4.25 22.11 10.97
C GLU A 46 -3.23 22.70 11.93
N VAL A 47 -2.32 21.86 12.48
CA VAL A 47 -1.22 22.33 13.32
C VAL A 47 -0.32 23.29 12.54
N ALA A 48 0.09 22.96 11.31
CA ALA A 48 0.95 23.83 10.52
C ALA A 48 0.27 25.15 10.14
N ARG A 49 -1.06 25.17 9.95
CA ARG A 49 -1.83 26.38 9.65
C ARG A 49 -1.78 27.40 10.78
N GLU A 50 -1.85 26.97 12.03
CA GLU A 50 -1.73 27.86 13.19
C GLU A 50 -0.37 28.57 13.24
N TRP A 51 0.69 27.90 12.77
CA TRP A 51 2.05 28.43 12.76
C TRP A 51 2.37 29.25 11.50
N ALA A 52 1.60 29.05 10.42
CA ALA A 52 1.73 29.77 9.16
C ALA A 52 1.35 31.27 9.27
N VAL A 53 0.71 31.69 10.36
CA VAL A 53 0.43 33.10 10.70
C VAL A 53 1.73 33.94 10.79
N LEU A 54 2.89 33.30 10.96
CA LEU A 54 4.21 33.94 11.01
C LEU A 54 4.85 34.23 9.64
N GLY A 55 4.13 34.07 8.53
CA GLY A 55 4.60 34.49 7.19
C GLY A 55 5.61 33.56 6.51
N VAL A 56 5.81 32.35 7.03
CA VAL A 56 6.71 31.35 6.42
C VAL A 56 5.90 30.41 5.52
N VAL A 57 5.90 30.66 4.21
CA VAL A 57 5.42 29.66 3.23
C VAL A 57 6.56 28.67 2.91
N PRO A 58 6.34 27.33 2.92
CA PRO A 58 5.22 26.61 3.52
C PRO A 58 5.70 25.48 4.44
N LEU A 59 5.76 25.75 5.75
CA LEU A 59 5.98 24.72 6.77
C LEU A 59 5.07 23.49 6.55
N TYR A 60 3.84 23.71 6.05
CA TYR A 60 2.90 22.64 5.71
C TYR A 60 3.39 21.69 4.62
N VAL A 61 4.12 22.16 3.58
CA VAL A 61 4.69 21.28 2.54
C VAL A 61 5.81 20.44 3.13
N LEU A 62 6.68 21.04 3.95
CA LEU A 62 7.74 20.31 4.63
C LEU A 62 7.15 19.22 5.53
N CYS A 63 6.15 19.57 6.34
CA CYS A 63 5.43 18.64 7.19
C CYS A 63 4.77 17.52 6.37
N PHE A 64 4.11 17.83 5.25
CA PHE A 64 3.55 16.83 4.35
C PHE A 64 4.61 15.87 3.81
N VAL A 65 5.76 16.38 3.34
CA VAL A 65 6.87 15.58 2.82
C VAL A 65 7.45 14.68 3.93
N VAL A 66 7.56 15.17 5.16
CA VAL A 66 8.03 14.38 6.32
C VAL A 66 7.05 13.24 6.62
N VAL A 67 5.75 13.51 6.68
CA VAL A 67 4.72 12.48 6.92
C VAL A 67 4.74 11.45 5.80
N LEU A 68 4.77 11.89 4.54
CA LEU A 68 4.87 11.02 3.39
C LEU A 68 6.12 10.14 3.46
N GLY A 69 7.28 10.72 3.83
CA GLY A 69 8.53 9.99 4.03
C GLY A 69 8.44 8.91 5.11
N ILE A 70 7.79 9.21 6.24
CA ILE A 70 7.54 8.23 7.31
C ILE A 70 6.68 7.07 6.79
N TYR A 71 5.59 7.37 6.08
CA TYR A 71 4.68 6.34 5.55
C TYR A 71 5.34 5.47 4.48
N ILE A 72 6.16 6.07 3.61
CA ILE A 72 6.98 5.34 2.65
C ILE A 72 7.98 4.44 3.39
N GLY A 73 8.68 4.95 4.40
CA GLY A 73 9.63 4.17 5.21
C GLY A 73 8.98 2.98 5.91
N LEU A 74 7.81 3.18 6.53
CA LEU A 74 7.02 2.12 7.15
C LEU A 74 6.54 1.08 6.12
N THR A 75 6.15 1.54 4.92
CA THR A 75 5.78 0.63 3.82
C THR A 75 6.96 -0.25 3.41
N PHE A 76 8.14 0.34 3.22
CA PHE A 76 9.35 -0.43 2.93
C PHE A 76 9.66 -1.45 4.04
N HIS A 77 9.55 -1.05 5.30
CA HIS A 77 9.78 -1.94 6.44
C HIS A 77 8.82 -3.15 6.43
N ILE A 78 7.52 -2.91 6.23
CA ILE A 78 6.48 -3.94 6.16
C ILE A 78 6.78 -4.93 5.02
N PHE A 79 7.06 -4.42 3.81
CA PHE A 79 7.29 -5.28 2.64
C PHE A 79 8.65 -5.99 2.65
N ILE A 80 9.70 -5.40 3.21
CA ILE A 80 10.99 -6.09 3.42
C ILE A 80 10.82 -7.28 4.36
N SER A 81 10.08 -7.10 5.46
CA SER A 81 9.80 -8.18 6.40
C SER A 81 9.07 -9.33 5.70
N PHE A 82 8.03 -9.02 4.92
CA PHE A 82 7.30 -10.02 4.15
C PHE A 82 8.18 -10.71 3.11
N TYR A 83 8.95 -9.95 2.32
CA TYR A 83 9.77 -10.49 1.24
C TYR A 83 10.85 -11.42 1.75
N ARG A 84 11.43 -11.12 2.92
CA ARG A 84 12.39 -12.01 3.60
C ARG A 84 11.75 -13.36 3.94
N VAL A 85 10.50 -13.36 4.43
CA VAL A 85 9.74 -14.57 4.75
C VAL A 85 9.36 -15.33 3.46
N ALA A 86 8.81 -14.64 2.45
CA ALA A 86 8.39 -15.29 1.21
C ALA A 86 9.57 -15.91 0.43
N THR A 87 10.71 -15.24 0.38
CA THR A 87 11.91 -15.75 -0.32
C THR A 87 12.59 -16.89 0.43
N SER A 88 12.55 -16.92 1.76
CA SER A 88 13.11 -18.04 2.54
C SER A 88 12.31 -19.33 2.33
N PHE A 89 10.99 -19.23 2.15
CA PHE A 89 10.13 -20.42 2.02
C PHE A 89 10.04 -20.97 0.60
N LEU A 90 10.02 -20.13 -0.43
CA LEU A 90 9.64 -20.57 -1.79
C LEU A 90 10.76 -20.47 -2.82
N LYS A 91 12.02 -20.22 -2.41
CA LYS A 91 13.17 -19.99 -3.31
C LYS A 91 12.82 -19.05 -4.48
N VAL A 92 11.90 -18.10 -4.26
CA VAL A 92 11.45 -17.20 -5.30
C VAL A 92 12.63 -16.32 -5.67
N LYS A 93 13.10 -16.44 -6.92
CA LYS A 93 14.25 -15.71 -7.41
C LYS A 93 13.92 -14.23 -7.36
N SER A 94 14.58 -13.50 -6.46
CA SER A 94 14.33 -12.07 -6.33
C SER A 94 14.80 -11.33 -7.57
N ASN A 95 13.85 -10.84 -8.37
CA ASN A 95 14.17 -10.01 -9.51
C ASN A 95 14.39 -8.56 -9.06
N LYS A 96 15.61 -8.26 -8.61
CA LYS A 96 16.02 -6.91 -8.18
C LYS A 96 15.69 -5.84 -9.23
N ARG A 97 15.75 -6.18 -10.52
CA ARG A 97 15.42 -5.25 -11.62
C ARG A 97 13.95 -4.83 -11.58
N LEU A 98 13.04 -5.76 -11.28
CA LEU A 98 11.62 -5.44 -11.16
C LEU A 98 11.39 -4.43 -10.03
N GLY A 99 12.01 -4.64 -8.86
CA GLY A 99 11.93 -3.71 -7.72
C GLY A 99 12.42 -2.31 -8.06
N VAL A 100 13.53 -2.18 -8.80
CA VAL A 100 14.05 -0.90 -9.28
C VAL A 100 13.07 -0.22 -10.24
N ILE A 101 12.47 -0.98 -11.18
CA ILE A 101 11.48 -0.45 -12.11
C ILE A 101 10.24 0.05 -11.37
N VAL A 102 9.74 -0.69 -10.38
CA VAL A 102 8.61 -0.28 -9.53
C VAL A 102 8.93 1.03 -8.79
N ALA A 103 10.10 1.09 -8.15
CA ALA A 103 10.52 2.28 -7.42
C ALA A 103 10.66 3.48 -8.36
N PHE A 104 11.29 3.30 -9.53
CA PHE A 104 11.44 4.34 -10.53
C PHE A 104 10.09 4.84 -11.06
N TYR A 105 9.14 3.94 -11.31
CA TYR A 105 7.78 4.29 -11.71
C TYR A 105 7.10 5.19 -10.68
N PHE A 106 7.06 4.78 -9.41
CA PHE A 106 6.41 5.58 -8.36
C PHE A 106 7.14 6.90 -8.10
N LEU A 107 8.48 6.90 -8.12
CA LEU A 107 9.26 8.12 -7.99
C LEU A 107 8.99 9.09 -9.15
N SER A 108 8.89 8.59 -10.38
CA SER A 108 8.59 9.39 -11.56
C SER A 108 7.20 10.01 -11.46
N VAL A 109 6.17 9.23 -11.10
CA VAL A 109 4.81 9.73 -10.91
C VAL A 109 4.75 10.80 -9.81
N LEU A 110 5.43 10.56 -8.67
CA LEU A 110 5.49 11.53 -7.58
C LEU A 110 6.21 12.82 -7.99
N THR A 111 7.34 12.71 -8.69
CA THR A 111 8.11 13.86 -9.17
C THR A 111 7.29 14.68 -10.15
N LEU A 112 6.64 14.03 -11.12
CA LEU A 112 5.77 14.70 -12.08
C LEU A 112 4.56 15.36 -11.40
N TRP A 113 4.01 14.75 -10.34
CA TRP A 113 2.95 15.37 -9.55
C TRP A 113 3.42 16.65 -8.84
N PHE A 114 4.64 16.69 -8.30
CA PHE A 114 5.18 17.91 -7.70
C PHE A 114 5.48 19.01 -8.73
N VAL A 115 5.88 18.64 -9.95
CA VAL A 115 6.26 19.61 -11.00
C VAL A 115 5.05 20.14 -11.77
N PHE A 116 4.06 19.29 -12.05
CA PHE A 116 2.93 19.59 -12.94
C PHE A 116 1.55 19.32 -12.30
N GLY A 117 1.50 19.22 -10.97
CA GLY A 117 0.29 18.84 -10.24
C GLY A 117 -0.83 19.87 -10.34
N ASP A 118 -0.49 21.15 -10.49
CA ASP A 118 -1.44 22.25 -10.71
C ASP A 118 -2.29 22.07 -11.97
N GLN A 119 -1.72 21.48 -13.03
CA GLN A 119 -2.41 21.28 -14.31
C GLN A 119 -2.97 19.86 -14.47
N LEU A 120 -2.30 18.86 -13.88
CA LEU A 120 -2.54 17.44 -14.16
C LEU A 120 -2.65 16.57 -12.91
N ALA A 121 -3.00 17.13 -11.74
CA ALA A 121 -3.15 16.37 -10.48
C ALA A 121 -4.03 15.12 -10.62
N VAL A 122 -5.14 15.21 -11.34
CA VAL A 122 -6.06 14.08 -11.56
C VAL A 122 -5.39 12.97 -12.37
N VAL A 123 -4.59 13.31 -13.39
CA VAL A 123 -3.90 12.34 -14.23
C VAL A 123 -2.81 11.61 -13.44
N PHE A 124 -2.00 12.34 -12.68
CA PHE A 124 -0.93 11.72 -11.89
C PHE A 124 -1.46 10.93 -10.70
N SER A 125 -2.53 11.38 -10.05
CA SER A 125 -3.21 10.60 -9.00
C SER A 125 -3.86 9.34 -9.55
N ALA A 126 -4.49 9.39 -10.72
CA ALA A 126 -5.02 8.20 -11.40
C ALA A 126 -3.91 7.22 -11.80
N SER A 127 -2.78 7.72 -12.32
CA SER A 127 -1.60 6.91 -12.61
C SER A 127 -1.06 6.25 -11.34
N TYR A 128 -0.88 7.01 -10.26
CA TYR A 128 -0.45 6.49 -8.97
C TYR A 128 -1.39 5.40 -8.45
N ALA A 129 -2.71 5.65 -8.51
CA ALA A 129 -3.72 4.70 -8.05
C ALA A 129 -3.74 3.41 -8.89
N ALA A 130 -3.62 3.53 -10.21
CA ALA A 130 -3.49 2.39 -11.11
C ALA A 130 -2.23 1.58 -10.80
N GLY A 131 -1.09 2.24 -10.56
CA GLY A 131 0.15 1.61 -10.13
C GLY A 131 -0.03 0.81 -8.84
N VAL A 132 -0.56 1.43 -7.78
CA VAL A 132 -0.80 0.75 -6.49
C VAL A 132 -1.72 -0.47 -6.67
N ALA A 133 -2.82 -0.33 -7.40
CA ALA A 133 -3.75 -1.43 -7.66
C ALA A 133 -3.07 -2.55 -8.45
N PHE A 134 -2.39 -2.23 -9.56
CA PHE A 134 -1.68 -3.19 -10.40
C PHE A 134 -0.62 -3.94 -9.61
N PHE A 135 0.26 -3.23 -8.88
CA PHE A 135 1.31 -3.89 -8.09
C PHE A 135 0.72 -4.77 -6.99
N THR A 136 -0.37 -4.33 -6.34
CA THR A 136 -1.04 -5.17 -5.34
C THR A 136 -1.62 -6.42 -6.01
N TYR A 137 -2.34 -6.34 -7.12
CA TYR A 137 -2.85 -7.55 -7.80
C TYR A 137 -1.75 -8.46 -8.34
N SER A 138 -0.76 -7.89 -9.02
CA SER A 138 0.27 -8.65 -9.73
C SER A 138 1.34 -9.23 -8.82
N VAL A 139 1.72 -8.54 -7.74
CA VAL A 139 2.84 -8.97 -6.87
C VAL A 139 2.34 -9.72 -5.64
N VAL A 140 1.21 -9.30 -5.07
CA VAL A 140 0.72 -9.83 -3.80
C VAL A 140 -0.21 -11.03 -4.04
N TYR A 141 -1.13 -10.94 -5.00
CA TYR A 141 -2.15 -11.99 -5.20
C TYR A 141 -1.81 -13.06 -6.23
N SER A 142 -0.82 -12.86 -7.11
CA SER A 142 -0.54 -13.80 -8.20
C SER A 142 0.06 -15.15 -7.78
N GLY A 143 0.47 -15.33 -6.53
CA GLY A 143 1.16 -16.57 -6.11
C GLY A 143 0.93 -17.07 -4.68
N PHE A 144 0.40 -16.25 -3.77
CA PHE A 144 0.39 -16.60 -2.34
C PHE A 144 -1.00 -16.63 -1.71
N THR A 145 -1.90 -15.73 -2.10
CA THR A 145 -3.29 -15.71 -1.59
C THR A 145 -4.24 -15.23 -2.66
N ARG A 146 -5.50 -15.68 -2.60
CA ARG A 146 -6.56 -15.15 -3.45
C ARG A 146 -7.10 -13.85 -2.85
N PRO A 147 -7.36 -12.80 -3.65
CA PRO A 147 -7.97 -11.57 -3.16
C PRO A 147 -9.38 -11.85 -2.63
N ARG A 148 -9.77 -11.11 -1.58
CA ARG A 148 -11.11 -11.15 -0.98
C ARG A 148 -11.90 -9.92 -1.41
N TYR A 149 -13.22 -9.95 -1.20
CA TYR A 149 -14.11 -8.83 -1.56
C TYR A 149 -13.66 -7.49 -0.94
N TYR A 150 -13.14 -7.51 0.29
CA TYR A 150 -12.67 -6.31 0.98
C TYR A 150 -11.38 -5.74 0.36
N ASP A 151 -10.52 -6.58 -0.22
CA ASP A 151 -9.34 -6.14 -0.97
C ASP A 151 -9.76 -5.46 -2.27
N HIS A 152 -10.73 -6.05 -2.98
CA HIS A 152 -11.31 -5.44 -4.18
C HIS A 152 -11.96 -4.10 -3.87
N MET A 153 -12.72 -4.02 -2.78
CA MET A 153 -13.34 -2.78 -2.31
C MET A 153 -12.28 -1.71 -2.05
N ALA A 154 -11.22 -2.01 -1.30
CA ALA A 154 -10.16 -1.04 -1.03
C ALA A 154 -9.43 -0.57 -2.30
N LEU A 155 -9.07 -1.49 -3.20
CA LEU A 155 -8.28 -1.16 -4.39
C LEU A 155 -9.09 -0.48 -5.49
N ILE A 156 -10.31 -0.94 -5.76
CA ILE A 156 -11.21 -0.30 -6.73
C ILE A 156 -11.68 1.05 -6.17
N GLY A 157 -12.02 1.09 -4.88
CA GLY A 157 -12.31 2.34 -4.17
C GLY A 157 -11.14 3.31 -4.24
N PHE A 158 -9.90 2.85 -4.11
CA PHE A 158 -8.72 3.69 -4.30
C PHE A 158 -8.62 4.23 -5.72
N LEU A 159 -8.76 3.36 -6.71
CA LEU A 159 -8.66 3.70 -8.13
C LEU A 159 -9.64 4.81 -8.53
N LEU A 160 -10.86 4.76 -7.99
CA LEU A 160 -11.93 5.71 -8.30
C LEU A 160 -11.87 6.95 -7.41
N LEU A 161 -11.78 6.77 -6.09
CA LEU A 161 -11.97 7.85 -5.13
C LEU A 161 -10.72 8.69 -4.93
N PHE A 162 -9.51 8.15 -5.15
CA PHE A 162 -8.28 8.91 -4.96
C PHE A 162 -8.09 10.02 -6.01
N PRO A 163 -8.34 9.80 -7.31
CA PRO A 163 -8.29 10.90 -8.27
C PRO A 163 -9.47 11.87 -8.09
N LEU A 164 -10.65 11.32 -7.76
CA LEU A 164 -11.85 12.13 -7.51
C LEU A 164 -11.70 13.01 -6.28
N SER A 165 -10.91 12.64 -5.27
CA SER A 165 -10.75 13.48 -4.08
C SER A 165 -10.04 14.80 -4.34
N PHE A 166 -9.26 14.90 -5.42
CA PHE A 166 -8.67 16.16 -5.88
C PHE A 166 -9.67 17.07 -6.60
N VAL A 167 -10.81 16.53 -7.04
CA VAL A 167 -11.89 17.29 -7.69
C VAL A 167 -13.05 17.56 -6.72
N PHE A 168 -13.32 16.59 -5.85
CA PHE A 168 -14.44 16.59 -4.94
C PHE A 168 -13.95 16.37 -3.50
N THR A 169 -14.19 17.36 -2.64
CA THR A 169 -14.12 17.43 -1.15
C THR A 169 -13.60 16.24 -0.30
N TYR A 170 -13.16 16.58 0.92
CA TYR A 170 -12.74 15.69 2.03
C TYR A 170 -13.59 14.42 2.28
N VAL A 171 -14.87 14.41 1.88
CA VAL A 171 -15.77 13.26 2.06
C VAL A 171 -15.24 12.03 1.32
N PHE A 172 -14.72 12.18 0.10
CA PHE A 172 -14.21 11.04 -0.67
C PHE A 172 -12.91 10.49 -0.09
N GLU A 173 -12.05 11.34 0.47
CA GLU A 173 -10.85 10.90 1.19
C GLU A 173 -11.21 10.09 2.43
N PHE A 174 -12.23 10.54 3.18
CA PHE A 174 -12.71 9.86 4.36
C PHE A 174 -13.32 8.49 4.02
N VAL A 175 -14.20 8.41 3.03
CA VAL A 175 -14.79 7.14 2.58
C VAL A 175 -13.70 6.18 2.13
N ARG A 176 -12.74 6.65 1.31
CA ARG A 176 -11.59 5.84 0.87
C ARG A 176 -10.75 5.34 2.05
N SER A 177 -10.47 6.19 3.04
CA SER A 177 -9.77 5.83 4.27
C SER A 177 -10.48 4.70 5.02
N LEU A 178 -11.80 4.82 5.21
CA LEU A 178 -12.60 3.78 5.88
C LEU A 178 -12.56 2.45 5.12
N MET A 179 -12.66 2.47 3.78
CA MET A 179 -12.56 1.26 2.97
C MET A 179 -11.22 0.54 3.17
N TRP A 180 -10.13 1.30 3.23
CA TRP A 180 -8.78 0.77 3.46
C TRP A 180 -8.62 0.24 4.89
N ILE A 181 -9.05 0.99 5.91
CA ILE A 181 -8.99 0.53 7.30
C ILE A 181 -9.81 -0.75 7.48
N TYR A 182 -11.02 -0.80 6.91
CA TYR A 182 -11.89 -1.98 6.97
C TYR A 182 -11.23 -3.22 6.33
N ALA A 183 -10.69 -3.06 5.12
CA ALA A 183 -9.96 -4.13 4.44
C ALA A 183 -8.76 -4.58 5.27
N GLY A 184 -8.05 -3.63 5.87
CA GLY A 184 -6.91 -3.89 6.72
C GLY A 184 -7.25 -4.71 7.96
N VAL A 185 -8.29 -4.30 8.70
CA VAL A 185 -8.78 -5.04 9.88
C VAL A 185 -9.24 -6.44 9.51
N LYS A 186 -10.02 -6.59 8.42
CA LYS A 186 -10.46 -7.91 7.95
C LYS A 186 -9.27 -8.82 7.58
N SER A 187 -8.27 -8.28 6.89
CA SER A 187 -7.05 -9.01 6.54
C SER A 187 -6.27 -9.48 7.79
N LEU A 188 -6.18 -8.62 8.81
CA LEU A 188 -5.54 -8.99 10.08
C LEU A 188 -6.32 -10.08 10.82
N VAL A 189 -7.65 -9.97 10.88
CA VAL A 189 -8.50 -10.99 11.51
C VAL A 189 -8.33 -12.34 10.81
N GLU A 190 -8.27 -12.37 9.47
CA GLU A 190 -7.99 -13.61 8.72
C GLU A 190 -6.55 -14.12 8.97
N GLY A 191 -5.57 -13.22 9.08
CA GLY A 191 -4.18 -13.56 9.35
C GLY A 191 -3.90 -14.06 10.78
N TYR A 192 -4.61 -13.58 11.80
CA TYR A 192 -4.44 -14.02 13.20
C TYR A 192 -5.45 -15.08 13.64
N GLY A 193 -6.66 -15.08 13.06
CA GLY A 193 -7.77 -15.93 13.48
C GLY A 193 -7.72 -17.36 12.95
N GLY A 194 -6.72 -17.72 12.14
CA GLY A 194 -6.57 -19.06 11.58
C GLY A 194 -7.67 -19.38 10.57
N GLY A 195 -7.43 -19.02 9.31
CA GLY A 195 -8.18 -19.60 8.19
C GLY A 195 -7.81 -21.06 7.95
#